data_AF-A0A4R4TCI7-F1
#
_entry.id   AF-A0A4R4TCI7-F1
#
_cell.length_a   1.000
_cell.length_b   1.000
_cell.length_c   1.000
_cell.angle_alpha   90.00
_cell.angle_beta   90.00
_cell.angle_gamma   90.00
#
_symmetry.space_group_name_H-M   'P 1'
#
loop_
_entity.id
_entity.type
_entity.pdbx_description
1 polymer ?
#
loop_
_entity_poly.entity_id
_entity_poly.type
_entity_poly.pdbx_seq_one_letter_code
_entity_poly.pdbx_strand_id
1 'polypeptide(L)'
;MQFKIEMTGLRCLVADAPEQRRDFESKDLRTDAEGRPLFQVRLLVMDGEQSAPIKVGVVGDPGLSQGAFVVPVGLALNAIDRRGDTVMWWTAERLESAPMPGGTGPGASGPGASGGASGKAAGKAAE
;
A
#
# COMPACT_ATOMS: atom_id res chain seq x y z
N MET A 1 16.71 15.04 14.76
CA MET A 1 16.01 14.22 15.76
C MET A 1 15.20 13.15 15.05
N GLN A 2 15.02 11.98 15.68
CA GLN A 2 14.19 10.90 15.15
C GLN A 2 13.33 10.33 16.28
N PHE A 3 12.05 10.16 16.02
CA PHE A 3 11.05 9.63 16.94
C PHE A 3 10.48 8.34 16.37
N LYS A 4 10.74 7.20 17.02
CA LYS A 4 10.16 5.91 16.64
C LYS A 4 8.71 5.85 17.09
N ILE A 5 7.83 5.41 16.21
CA ILE A 5 6.39 5.33 16.48
C ILE A 5 5.98 3.86 16.61
N GLU A 6 5.35 3.55 17.75
CA GLU A 6 4.73 2.26 17.98
C GLU A 6 3.42 2.15 17.23
N MET A 7 3.25 1.07 16.46
CA MET A 7 2.10 0.86 15.58
C MET A 7 1.00 0.00 16.22
N THR A 8 1.15 -0.36 17.50
CA THR A 8 0.20 -1.23 18.20
C THR A 8 -1.20 -0.60 18.23
N GLY A 9 -2.20 -1.36 17.78
CA GLY A 9 -3.59 -0.90 17.71
C GLY A 9 -3.91 -0.01 16.51
N LEU A 10 -2.91 0.39 15.71
CA LEU A 10 -3.10 1.19 14.51
C LEU A 10 -3.24 0.29 13.28
N ARG A 11 -4.03 0.78 12.32
CA ARG A 11 -4.18 0.17 10.99
C ARG A 11 -3.72 1.16 9.94
N CYS A 12 -3.02 0.69 8.92
CA CYS A 12 -2.59 1.51 7.80
C CYS A 12 -3.16 0.97 6.48
N LEU A 13 -3.70 1.89 5.68
CA LEU A 13 -4.16 1.64 4.32
C LEU A 13 -3.30 2.44 3.35
N VAL A 14 -2.89 1.84 2.24
CA VAL A 14 -2.24 2.54 1.13
C VAL A 14 -3.28 3.40 0.41
N ALA A 15 -3.24 4.71 0.64
CA ALA A 15 -4.24 5.65 0.14
C ALA A 15 -4.08 5.93 -1.37
N ASP A 16 -2.84 5.99 -1.84
CA ASP A 16 -2.45 6.23 -3.24
C ASP A 16 -1.36 5.23 -3.64
N ALA A 17 -1.24 4.91 -4.94
CA ALA A 17 -0.19 4.03 -5.42
C ALA A 17 1.21 4.56 -5.03
N PRO A 18 2.17 3.68 -4.63
CA PRO A 18 3.54 4.09 -4.37
C PRO A 18 4.18 4.80 -5.57
N GLU A 19 4.90 5.87 -5.31
CA GLU A 19 5.60 6.64 -6.34
C GLU A 19 7.07 6.82 -5.99
N GLN A 20 7.96 6.69 -6.98
CA GLN A 20 9.34 7.11 -6.79
C GLN A 20 9.39 8.64 -6.65
N ARG A 21 10.04 9.11 -5.59
CA ARG A 21 10.21 10.54 -5.32
C ARG A 21 11.03 11.18 -6.44
N ARG A 22 10.70 12.42 -6.74
CA ARG A 22 11.47 13.26 -7.66
C ARG A 22 12.12 14.41 -6.92
N ASP A 23 13.28 14.83 -7.39
CA ASP A 23 13.86 16.09 -6.96
C ASP A 23 12.96 17.24 -7.45
N PHE A 24 12.80 18.26 -6.62
CA PHE A 24 11.89 19.35 -6.96
C PHE A 24 12.44 20.23 -8.09
N GLU A 25 13.75 20.50 -8.07
CA GLU A 25 14.42 21.38 -9.03
C GLU A 25 14.73 20.62 -10.31
N SER A 26 15.39 19.46 -10.22
CA SER A 26 15.86 18.74 -11.41
C SER A 26 14.81 17.82 -12.03
N LYS A 27 13.74 17.47 -11.29
CA LYS A 27 12.72 16.46 -11.67
C LYS A 27 13.25 15.03 -11.82
N ASP A 28 14.53 14.81 -11.54
CA ASP A 28 15.14 13.49 -11.58
C ASP A 28 14.58 12.60 -10.49
N LEU A 29 14.60 11.30 -10.76
CA LEU A 29 14.22 10.28 -9.80
C LEU A 29 15.22 10.25 -8.66
N ARG A 30 14.73 10.32 -7.42
CA ARG A 30 15.58 10.31 -6.22
C ARG A 30 16.04 8.92 -5.88
N THR A 31 17.30 8.85 -5.45
CA THR A 31 17.94 7.68 -4.86
C THR A 31 18.54 8.01 -3.50
N ASP A 32 18.88 6.99 -2.73
CA ASP A 32 19.73 7.12 -1.55
C ASP A 32 21.23 7.21 -1.91
N ALA A 33 22.09 7.18 -0.90
CA ALA A 33 23.54 7.27 -1.07
C ALA A 33 24.14 6.07 -1.83
N GLU A 34 23.48 4.91 -1.76
CA GLU A 34 23.86 3.68 -2.44
C GLU A 34 23.24 3.56 -3.84
N GLY A 35 22.49 4.57 -4.29
CA GLY A 35 21.84 4.58 -5.62
C GLY A 35 20.52 3.81 -5.68
N ARG A 36 19.96 3.38 -4.55
CA ARG A 36 18.66 2.69 -4.51
C ARG A 36 17.52 3.70 -4.60
N PRO A 37 16.42 3.39 -5.32
CA PRO A 37 15.34 4.34 -5.54
C PRO A 37 14.61 4.67 -4.23
N LEU A 38 14.27 5.94 -4.03
CA LEU A 38 13.49 6.39 -2.88
C LEU A 38 12.02 6.55 -3.27
N PHE A 39 11.15 5.74 -2.68
CA PHE A 39 9.71 5.82 -2.88
C PHE A 39 9.04 6.62 -1.77
N GLN A 40 7.87 7.16 -2.09
CA GLN A 40 6.91 7.70 -1.14
C GLN A 40 5.61 6.92 -1.25
N VAL A 41 5.03 6.60 -0.10
CA VAL A 41 3.72 5.96 0.00
C VAL A 41 2.82 6.81 0.87
N ARG A 42 1.64 7.15 0.36
CA ARG A 42 0.63 7.83 1.17
C ARG A 42 -0.15 6.79 1.95
N LEU A 43 -0.08 6.85 3.27
CA LEU A 43 -0.82 5.96 4.17
C LEU A 43 -1.93 6.73 4.85
N LEU A 44 -3.10 6.09 4.98
CA LEU A 44 -4.14 6.49 5.92
C LEU A 44 -3.97 5.65 7.18
N VAL A 45 -3.60 6.30 8.29
CA VAL A 45 -3.44 5.65 9.60
C VAL A 45 -4.72 5.81 10.40
N MET A 46 -5.20 4.73 11.01
CA MET A 46 -6.48 4.67 11.71
C MET A 46 -6.32 3.99 13.07
N ASP A 47 -6.89 4.56 14.11
CA ASP A 47 -6.95 3.98 15.47
C ASP A 47 -8.28 3.25 15.76
N GLY A 48 -9.24 3.34 14.83
CA GLY A 48 -10.59 2.79 14.99
C GLY A 48 -11.68 3.84 15.19
N GLU A 49 -11.32 5.07 15.55
CA GLU A 49 -12.22 6.21 15.69
C GLU A 49 -11.88 7.33 14.71
N GLN A 50 -10.59 7.63 14.57
CA GLN A 50 -10.05 8.71 13.75
C GLN A 50 -9.13 8.17 12.66
N SER A 51 -8.85 9.03 11.69
CA SER A 51 -7.88 8.73 10.65
C SER A 51 -7.05 9.96 10.26
N ALA A 52 -5.78 9.73 9.93
CA ALA A 52 -4.85 10.77 9.50
C ALA A 52 -3.97 10.30 8.33
N PRO A 53 -3.86 11.08 7.24
CA PRO A 53 -2.97 10.74 6.15
C PRO A 53 -1.51 11.15 6.45
N ILE A 54 -0.55 10.26 6.18
CA ILE A 54 0.89 10.54 6.25
C ILE A 54 1.57 10.12 4.94
N LYS A 55 2.68 10.79 4.60
CA LYS A 55 3.53 10.43 3.45
C LYS A 55 4.82 9.81 3.95
N VAL A 56 4.95 8.49 3.79
CA VAL A 56 6.08 7.71 4.31
C VAL A 56 7.10 7.48 3.21
N GLY A 57 8.35 7.87 3.45
CA GLY A 57 9.48 7.52 2.60
C GLY A 57 9.98 6.11 2.88
N VAL A 58 10.24 5.33 1.83
CA VAL A 58 10.82 3.98 1.89
C VAL A 58 11.89 3.81 0.82
N VAL A 59 12.88 2.97 1.09
CA VAL A 59 13.93 2.62 0.12
C VAL A 59 13.47 1.42 -0.68
N GLY A 60 13.60 1.48 -2.01
CA GLY A 60 13.09 0.47 -2.92
C GLY A 60 11.61 0.65 -3.25
N ASP A 61 11.17 -0.01 -4.33
CA ASP A 61 9.75 -0.16 -4.63
C ASP A 61 9.14 -1.14 -3.60
N PRO A 62 8.12 -0.74 -2.83
CA PRO A 62 7.49 -1.62 -1.85
C PRO A 62 6.62 -2.72 -2.47
N GLY A 63 6.33 -2.67 -3.78
CA GLY A 63 5.49 -3.68 -4.46
C GLY A 63 4.03 -3.70 -3.99
N LEU A 64 3.54 -2.57 -3.49
CA LEU A 64 2.19 -2.42 -2.93
C LEU A 64 1.23 -1.77 -3.92
N SER A 65 -0.05 -2.12 -3.79
CA SER A 65 -1.14 -1.49 -4.55
C SER A 65 -1.95 -0.55 -3.66
N GLN A 66 -2.59 0.44 -4.30
CA GLN A 66 -3.60 1.26 -3.63
C GLN A 66 -4.70 0.40 -3.01
N GLY A 67 -5.15 0.75 -1.81
CA GLY A 67 -6.16 0.01 -1.06
C GLY A 67 -5.62 -1.20 -0.28
N ALA A 68 -4.33 -1.53 -0.39
CA ALA A 68 -3.73 -2.59 0.42
C ALA A 68 -3.62 -2.13 1.89
N PHE A 69 -3.91 -3.05 2.82
CA PHE A 69 -3.58 -2.85 4.23
C PHE A 69 -2.13 -3.24 4.46
N VAL A 70 -1.43 -2.46 5.29
CA VAL A 70 -0.01 -2.67 5.57
C VAL A 70 0.34 -2.40 7.02
N VAL A 71 1.46 -2.96 7.47
CA VAL A 71 2.15 -2.61 8.71
C VAL A 71 3.50 -1.97 8.35
N PRO A 72 3.69 -0.66 8.62
CA PRO A 72 4.99 -0.03 8.49
C PRO A 72 5.95 -0.54 9.56
N VAL A 73 7.08 -1.10 9.14
CA VAL A 73 8.13 -1.56 10.05
C VAL A 73 9.15 -0.45 10.25
N GLY A 74 9.50 -0.17 11.50
CA GLY A 74 10.46 0.88 11.85
C GLY A 74 9.95 2.29 11.50
N LEU A 75 8.64 2.53 11.63
CA LEU A 75 8.07 3.86 11.36
C LEU A 75 8.71 4.90 12.28
N ALA A 76 9.19 5.97 11.67
CA ALA A 76 9.78 7.07 12.39
C ALA A 76 9.37 8.43 11.82
N LEU A 77 9.15 9.38 12.72
CA LEU A 77 9.08 10.80 12.40
C LEU A 77 10.48 11.39 12.59
N ASN A 78 11.02 11.96 11.52
CA ASN A 78 12.29 12.65 11.54
C ASN A 78 12.03 14.16 11.57
N ALA A 79 12.86 14.89 12.30
CA ALA A 79 12.78 16.33 12.39
C ALA A 79 14.19 16.95 12.37
N ILE A 80 14.36 18.03 11.61
CA ILE A 80 15.56 18.85 11.63
C ILE A 80 15.18 20.33 11.67
N ASP A 81 16.00 21.12 12.34
CA ASP A 81 15.88 22.57 12.26
C ASP A 81 16.71 23.07 11.07
N ARG A 82 16.07 23.84 10.19
CA ARG A 82 16.68 24.39 8.98
C ARG A 82 16.24 25.83 8.82
N ARG A 83 17.19 26.76 8.95
CA ARG A 83 16.97 28.21 8.77
C ARG A 83 15.88 28.80 9.68
N GLY A 84 15.71 28.26 10.88
CA GLY A 84 14.69 28.68 11.84
C GLY A 84 13.36 27.93 11.73
N ASP A 85 13.18 27.10 10.69
CA ASP A 85 12.00 26.25 10.52
C ASP A 85 12.31 24.80 10.91
N THR A 86 11.40 24.14 11.63
CA THR A 86 11.48 22.70 11.87
C THR A 86 10.84 21.95 10.71
N VAL A 87 11.65 21.23 9.94
CA VAL A 87 11.20 20.37 8.84
C VAL A 87 11.01 18.95 9.36
N MET A 88 9.81 18.39 9.16
CA MET A 88 9.46 17.04 9.58
C MET A 88 9.11 16.13 8.41
N TRP A 89 9.47 14.84 8.49
CA TRP A 89 9.09 13.84 7.49
C TRP A 89 9.06 12.42 8.06
N TRP A 90 8.19 11.59 7.47
CA TRP A 90 8.01 10.20 7.87
C TRP A 90 8.89 9.25 7.04
N THR A 91 9.44 8.23 7.69
CA THR A 91 10.16 7.13 7.03
C THR A 91 9.79 5.79 7.66
N ALA A 92 9.89 4.72 6.88
CA ALA A 92 9.84 3.34 7.38
C ALA A 92 10.97 2.53 6.73
N GLU A 93 11.37 1.43 7.37
CA GLU A 93 12.36 0.50 6.82
C GLU A 93 11.76 -0.31 5.67
N ARG A 94 10.51 -0.75 5.84
CA ARG A 94 9.70 -1.45 4.84
C ARG A 94 8.22 -1.37 5.20
N LEU A 95 7.35 -1.74 4.26
CA LEU A 95 5.91 -1.87 4.46
C LEU A 95 5.53 -3.32 4.23
N GLU A 96 5.00 -3.98 5.24
CA GLU A 96 4.57 -5.38 5.16
C GLU A 96 3.07 -5.46 4.87
N SER A 97 2.64 -6.33 3.96
CA SER A 97 1.22 -6.55 3.68
C SER A 97 0.50 -7.10 4.91
N ALA A 98 -0.65 -6.52 5.21
CA ALA A 98 -1.51 -6.94 6.32
C ALA A 98 -2.83 -7.51 5.77
N PRO A 99 -3.44 -8.49 6.45
CA PRO A 99 -4.76 -8.97 6.08
C PRO A 99 -5.79 -7.85 6.20
N MET A 100 -6.74 -7.81 5.27
CA MET A 100 -7.87 -6.89 5.35
C MET A 100 -8.69 -7.18 6.62
N PRO A 101 -8.99 -6.18 7.45
CA PRO A 101 -9.85 -6.39 8.61
C PRO A 101 -11.26 -6.79 8.16
N GLY A 102 -11.77 -7.90 8.68
CA GLY A 102 -13.08 -8.45 8.34
C GLY A 102 -13.12 -9.35 7.10
N GLY A 103 -11.98 -9.58 6.45
CA GLY A 103 -11.86 -10.56 5.37
C GLY A 103 -11.75 -11.98 5.93
N THR A 104 -12.86 -12.71 5.96
CA THR A 104 -12.80 -14.17 5.98
C THR A 104 -11.91 -14.61 4.80
N GLY A 105 -10.90 -15.44 5.08
CA GLY A 105 -10.05 -16.03 4.06
C GLY A 105 -10.85 -16.78 2.97
N PRO A 106 -10.18 -17.27 1.91
CA PRO A 106 -10.87 -17.74 0.71
C PRO A 106 -11.85 -18.87 1.05
N GLY A 107 -13.14 -18.58 0.91
CA GLY A 107 -14.19 -19.59 0.81
C GLY A 107 -14.04 -20.32 -0.52
N ALA A 108 -13.08 -21.23 -0.59
CA ALA A 108 -13.15 -22.33 -1.53
C ALA A 108 -14.27 -23.29 -1.10
N SER A 109 -14.98 -23.84 -2.09
CA SER A 109 -16.02 -24.89 -1.99
C SER A 109 -17.46 -24.40 -1.86
N GLY A 110 -18.03 -23.92 -2.96
CA GLY A 110 -19.46 -24.08 -3.20
C GLY A 110 -19.77 -25.54 -3.59
N PRO A 111 -20.73 -26.23 -2.97
CA PRO A 111 -21.17 -27.53 -3.44
C PRO A 111 -22.35 -27.40 -4.41
N GLY A 112 -22.21 -28.03 -5.57
CA GLY A 112 -23.25 -28.91 -6.09
C GLY A 112 -24.42 -28.34 -6.89
N ALA A 113 -24.29 -28.48 -8.22
CA ALA A 113 -25.21 -29.22 -9.09
C ALA A 113 -26.70 -28.80 -9.23
N SER A 114 -27.02 -28.31 -10.43
CA SER A 114 -28.14 -28.81 -11.25
C SER A 114 -27.74 -28.54 -12.72
N GLY A 115 -27.46 -29.53 -13.57
CA GLY A 115 -28.31 -30.66 -13.88
C GLY A 115 -29.32 -30.23 -14.96
N GLY A 116 -28.92 -30.29 -16.24
CA GLY A 116 -29.76 -29.84 -17.35
C GLY A 116 -29.15 -30.08 -18.72
N ALA A 117 -28.72 -31.32 -18.99
CA ALA A 117 -28.47 -31.77 -20.35
C ALA A 117 -29.81 -31.99 -21.05
N SER A 118 -30.03 -31.33 -22.19
CA SER A 118 -30.92 -31.85 -23.23
C SER A 118 -30.43 -31.33 -24.58
N GLY A 119 -29.66 -32.18 -25.27
CA GLY A 119 -29.36 -31.99 -26.67
C GLY A 119 -30.53 -32.50 -27.51
N LYS A 120 -30.88 -31.78 -28.58
CA LYS A 120 -31.48 -32.41 -29.76
C LYS A 120 -31.25 -31.60 -31.04
N ALA A 121 -30.49 -32.25 -31.92
CA ALA A 121 -30.59 -32.29 -33.38
C ALA A 121 -30.09 -31.11 -34.24
N ALA A 122 -29.15 -31.49 -35.10
CA ALA A 122 -28.65 -30.81 -36.27
C ALA A 122 -29.61 -30.90 -37.48
N GLY A 123 -29.52 -29.89 -38.37
CA GLY A 123 -29.32 -30.10 -39.80
C GLY A 123 -30.52 -30.14 -40.76
N LYS A 124 -30.66 -29.09 -41.58
CA LYS A 124 -31.00 -29.02 -43.03
C LYS A 124 -31.51 -27.60 -43.34
N ALA A 125 -31.38 -26.98 -44.51
CA ALA A 125 -30.53 -27.08 -45.70
C ALA A 125 -30.88 -25.82 -46.52
N ALA A 126 -29.97 -25.40 -47.41
CA ALA A 126 -30.17 -24.32 -48.36
C ALA A 126 -31.31 -24.60 -49.36
N GLU A 127 -32.06 -23.57 -49.73
CA GLU A 127 -32.20 -23.05 -51.11
C GLU A 127 -32.78 -21.62 -51.06
#